data_AF-A0A9E3SX34-F1
#
_entry.id   AF-A0A9E3SX34-F1
#
_cell.length_a   1.000
_cell.length_b   1.000
_cell.length_c   1.000
_cell.angle_alpha   90.00
_cell.angle_beta   90.00
_cell.angle_gamma   90.00
#
_symmetry.space_group_name_H-M   'P 1'
#
loop_
_entity.id
_entity.type
_entity.pdbx_description
1 polymer ?
#
loop_
_entity_poly.entity_id
_entity_poly.type
_entity_poly.pdbx_seq_one_letter_code
_entity_poly.pdbx_strand_id
1 'polypeptide(L)'
;MNNPIYRYVIEDKTHVPPFNEPASQLTIGLKPLSIHHEDLFSALFPQGMLLGRPLERREDFASIREAAIVYRDNLWFDQEFITYFLDEARRMKRACRAAFPADDKAFRTYTLPLTTHLEKARDAQGSPIYLIDLWYLPDGFDPNPTPVVVPSDAKEKGFYSVPDFMSMEQGDLTHFLPMRAAVSIESWVHVYFASVIFGTFTRASRFDDRVANHNFFSLRLLWRAILEMKQVLSSSTAVKVGRGTVIHPTAVITGPA
;
A
#
# COMPACT_ATOMS: atom_id res chain seq x y z
N MET A 1 2.40 -7.31 30.85
CA MET A 1 2.30 -5.87 30.51
C MET A 1 2.79 -5.72 29.08
N ASN A 2 1.93 -5.34 28.13
CA ASN A 2 2.40 -5.00 26.78
C ASN A 2 3.19 -3.70 26.89
N ASN A 3 4.45 -3.72 26.46
CA ASN A 3 5.26 -2.51 26.40
C ASN A 3 4.60 -1.55 25.38
N PRO A 4 4.48 -0.25 25.67
CA PRO A 4 3.97 0.71 24.69
C PRO A 4 4.88 0.71 23.46
N ILE A 5 4.28 0.71 22.27
CA ILE A 5 5.01 0.78 21.01
C ILE A 5 5.09 2.23 20.54
N TYR A 6 6.29 2.65 20.15
CA TYR A 6 6.56 3.98 19.65
C TYR A 6 6.49 4.00 18.12
N ARG A 7 6.12 5.16 17.57
CA ARG A 7 6.14 5.44 16.14
C ARG A 7 7.14 6.56 15.87
N TYR A 8 8.18 6.26 15.11
CA TYR A 8 9.16 7.24 14.65
C TYR A 8 9.01 7.44 13.15
N VAL A 9 9.15 8.68 12.71
CA VAL A 9 9.03 9.08 11.31
C VAL A 9 10.35 9.68 10.86
N ILE A 10 10.88 9.18 9.76
CA ILE A 10 12.02 9.79 9.07
C ILE A 10 11.44 10.83 8.10
N GLU A 11 11.74 12.10 8.36
CA GLU A 11 11.25 13.21 7.55
C GLU A 11 12.06 13.32 6.24
N ASP A 12 11.39 13.11 5.12
CA ASP A 12 11.93 13.38 3.79
C ASP A 12 11.47 14.76 3.31
N LYS A 13 12.42 15.70 3.26
CA LYS A 13 12.20 17.09 2.82
C LYS A 13 12.35 17.24 1.29
N THR A 14 12.58 16.16 0.56
CA THR A 14 12.73 16.16 -0.90
C THR A 14 11.41 16.55 -1.55
N HIS A 15 11.46 17.58 -2.41
CA HIS A 15 10.28 18.06 -3.11
C HIS A 15 10.02 17.20 -4.35
N VAL A 16 8.78 16.78 -4.53
CA VAL A 16 8.37 15.96 -5.68
C VAL A 16 7.90 16.87 -6.81
N PRO A 17 8.58 16.88 -7.98
CA PRO A 17 8.10 17.63 -9.14
C PRO A 17 6.85 16.97 -9.75
N PRO A 18 5.90 17.73 -10.32
CA PRO A 18 5.87 19.20 -10.45
C PRO A 18 5.23 19.92 -9.26
N PHE A 19 4.81 19.21 -8.23
CA PHE A 19 4.07 19.76 -7.09
C PHE A 19 4.92 20.69 -6.23
N ASN A 20 6.23 20.44 -6.18
CA ASN A 20 7.18 21.20 -5.38
C ASN A 20 6.80 21.20 -3.88
N GLU A 21 6.39 20.04 -3.40
CA GLU A 21 6.06 19.77 -1.99
C GLU A 21 6.68 18.42 -1.57
N PRO A 22 6.98 18.22 -0.28
CA PRO A 22 7.36 16.91 0.25
C PRO A 22 6.25 15.87 0.04
N ALA A 23 6.65 14.61 -0.19
CA ALA A 23 5.73 13.52 -0.44
C ALA A 23 4.65 13.35 0.66
N SER A 24 5.01 13.60 1.92
CA SER A 24 4.10 13.47 3.08
C SER A 24 2.91 14.45 3.05
N GLN A 25 3.04 15.55 2.32
CA GLN A 25 2.01 16.58 2.13
C GLN A 25 1.15 16.34 0.89
N LEU A 26 1.65 15.56 -0.08
CA LEU A 26 0.93 15.27 -1.31
C LEU A 26 -0.32 14.45 -1.03
N THR A 27 -1.40 14.80 -1.73
CA THR A 27 -2.64 14.02 -1.72
C THR A 27 -2.49 12.78 -2.58
N ILE A 28 -2.58 11.61 -1.96
CA ILE A 28 -2.55 10.31 -2.63
C ILE A 28 -3.94 9.69 -2.51
N GLY A 29 -4.60 9.52 -3.65
CA GLY A 29 -6.01 9.15 -3.71
C GLY A 29 -6.92 10.28 -3.19
N LEU A 30 -7.28 10.25 -1.91
CA LEU A 30 -8.27 11.16 -1.31
C LEU A 30 -7.74 11.98 -0.13
N LYS A 31 -6.51 11.72 0.34
CA LYS A 31 -5.96 12.33 1.54
C LYS A 31 -4.45 12.53 1.41
N PRO A 32 -3.86 13.47 2.17
CA PRO A 32 -2.41 13.58 2.30
C PRO A 32 -1.78 12.27 2.76
N LEU A 33 -0.57 11.97 2.30
CA LEU A 33 0.16 10.75 2.67
C LEU A 33 0.36 10.62 4.20
N SER A 34 0.65 11.72 4.89
CA SER A 34 0.73 11.76 6.36
C SER A 34 -0.56 11.26 7.03
N ILE A 35 -1.72 11.76 6.61
CA ILE A 35 -3.04 11.31 7.11
C ILE A 35 -3.31 9.86 6.73
N HIS A 36 -2.83 9.43 5.56
CA HIS A 36 -2.91 8.02 5.16
C HIS A 36 -2.18 7.11 6.14
N HIS A 37 -0.97 7.46 6.57
CA HIS A 37 -0.26 6.72 7.62
C HIS A 37 -1.00 6.75 8.95
N GLU A 38 -1.50 7.92 9.38
CA GLU A 38 -2.25 8.05 10.63
C GLU A 38 -3.44 7.10 10.69
N ASP A 39 -4.23 7.04 9.62
CA ASP A 39 -5.39 6.15 9.53
C ASP A 39 -4.98 4.66 9.60
N LEU A 40 -3.90 4.27 8.89
CA LEU A 40 -3.41 2.89 8.90
C LEU A 40 -2.93 2.48 10.30
N PHE A 41 -2.12 3.31 10.96
CA PHE A 41 -1.62 3.02 12.30
C PHE A 41 -2.73 3.04 13.34
N SER A 42 -3.69 3.95 13.24
CA SER A 42 -4.86 3.97 14.14
C SER A 42 -5.71 2.70 13.99
N ALA A 43 -5.85 2.18 12.78
CA ALA A 43 -6.56 0.92 12.54
C ALA A 43 -5.79 -0.31 13.07
N LEU A 44 -4.47 -0.34 12.92
CA LEU A 44 -3.61 -1.44 13.35
C LEU A 44 -3.31 -1.46 14.85
N PHE A 45 -3.30 -0.28 15.48
CA PHE A 45 -2.99 -0.09 16.90
C PHE A 45 -4.12 0.69 17.59
N PRO A 46 -5.30 0.06 17.85
CA PRO A 46 -6.44 0.75 18.46
C PRO A 46 -6.17 1.28 19.88
N GLN A 47 -5.18 0.72 20.58
CA GLN A 47 -4.74 1.18 21.90
C GLN A 47 -3.84 2.43 21.82
N GLY A 48 -3.55 2.91 20.61
CA GLY A 48 -2.66 4.02 20.34
C GLY A 48 -1.19 3.60 20.27
N MET A 49 -0.40 4.47 19.64
CA MET A 49 1.06 4.42 19.63
C MET A 49 1.59 5.71 20.25
N LEU A 50 2.73 5.64 20.93
CA LEU A 50 3.42 6.84 21.38
C LEU A 50 4.21 7.44 20.22
N LEU A 51 4.18 8.76 20.08
CA LEU A 51 4.98 9.44 19.08
C LEU A 51 6.42 9.61 19.58
N GLY A 52 7.36 9.06 18.81
CA GLY A 52 8.77 9.33 18.96
C GLY A 52 9.13 10.70 18.41
N ARG A 53 10.37 11.14 18.67
CA ARG A 53 10.92 12.34 18.02
C ARG A 53 11.04 12.12 16.50
N PRO A 54 10.85 13.17 15.67
CA PRO A 54 11.19 13.09 14.26
C PRO A 54 12.66 12.71 14.07
N LEU A 55 12.94 11.92 13.03
CA LEU A 55 14.28 11.52 12.63
C LEU A 55 14.59 12.15 11.27
N GLU A 56 15.84 12.54 11.04
CA GLU A 56 16.25 13.05 9.73
C GLU A 56 16.98 11.98 8.92
N ARG A 57 17.74 11.12 9.61
CA ARG A 57 18.56 10.08 8.97
C ARG A 57 18.49 8.75 9.70
N ARG A 58 18.94 7.69 9.02
CA ARG A 58 19.00 6.33 9.58
C ARG A 58 19.97 6.24 10.78
N GLU A 59 20.99 7.08 10.82
CA GLU A 59 21.93 7.10 11.96
C GLU A 59 21.28 7.54 13.27
N ASP A 60 20.16 8.29 13.19
CA ASP A 60 19.43 8.74 14.37
C ASP A 60 18.74 7.57 15.10
N PHE A 61 18.68 6.39 14.47
CA PHE A 61 18.10 5.18 15.06
C PHE A 61 18.82 4.76 16.33
N ALA A 62 20.11 5.09 16.47
CA ALA A 62 20.91 4.74 17.65
C ALA A 62 20.32 5.27 18.98
N SER A 63 19.41 6.24 18.91
CA SER A 63 18.67 6.79 20.05
C SER A 63 17.44 5.98 20.48
N ILE A 64 16.95 5.08 19.65
CA ILE A 64 15.74 4.29 19.91
C ILE A 64 16.11 3.14 20.85
N ARG A 65 15.49 3.12 22.03
CA ARG A 65 15.71 2.10 23.07
C ARG A 65 14.48 1.24 23.32
N GLU A 66 13.34 1.71 22.87
CA GLU A 66 12.02 1.14 23.10
C GLU A 66 11.51 0.34 21.90
N ALA A 67 10.45 -0.43 22.13
CA ALA A 67 9.72 -1.08 21.05
C ALA A 67 9.17 -0.02 20.08
N ALA A 68 9.51 -0.10 18.79
CA ALA A 68 9.22 0.95 17.83
C ALA A 68 8.87 0.43 16.43
N ILE A 69 8.08 1.22 15.71
CA ILE A 69 7.96 1.15 14.25
C ILE A 69 8.55 2.43 13.69
N VAL A 70 9.42 2.28 12.70
CA VAL A 70 10.08 3.40 12.03
C VAL A 70 9.73 3.34 10.55
N TYR A 71 9.41 4.47 9.94
CA TYR A 71 9.22 4.54 8.49
C TYR A 71 9.60 5.92 7.95
N ARG A 72 9.92 6.00 6.67
CA ARG A 72 10.10 7.28 5.97
C ARG A 72 8.75 7.82 5.50
N ASP A 73 8.51 9.10 5.71
CA ASP A 73 7.21 9.73 5.42
C ASP A 73 6.90 9.87 3.92
N ASN A 74 7.87 9.67 3.03
CA ASN A 74 7.67 9.55 1.58
C ASN A 74 7.17 8.17 1.13
N LEU A 75 7.14 7.17 2.02
CA LEU A 75 6.80 5.80 1.68
C LEU A 75 5.29 5.62 1.75
N TRP A 76 4.65 5.39 0.60
CA TRP A 76 3.27 4.94 0.57
C TRP A 76 3.21 3.42 0.67
N PHE A 77 2.32 2.89 1.50
CA PHE A 77 1.98 1.47 1.59
C PHE A 77 0.50 1.31 1.92
N ASP A 78 -0.12 0.22 1.48
CA ASP A 78 -1.51 -0.08 1.85
C ASP A 78 -1.62 -0.93 3.11
N GLN A 79 -2.85 -1.14 3.57
CA GLN A 79 -3.16 -1.90 4.78
C GLN A 79 -2.64 -3.34 4.68
N GLU A 80 -2.80 -3.98 3.52
CA GLU A 80 -2.42 -5.35 3.27
C GLU A 80 -0.90 -5.55 3.32
N PHE A 81 -0.13 -4.58 2.80
CA PHE A 81 1.32 -4.57 2.89
C PHE A 81 1.80 -4.47 4.34
N ILE A 82 1.36 -3.45 5.07
CA ILE A 82 1.82 -3.21 6.45
C ILE A 82 1.38 -4.33 7.40
N THR A 83 0.18 -4.87 7.22
CA THR A 83 -0.32 -5.99 8.05
C THR A 83 0.55 -7.22 7.85
N TYR A 84 0.82 -7.60 6.60
CA TYR A 84 1.67 -8.74 6.30
C TYR A 84 3.08 -8.56 6.86
N PHE A 85 3.68 -7.38 6.67
CA PHE A 85 5.01 -7.08 7.21
C PHE A 85 5.05 -7.23 8.73
N LEU A 86 4.09 -6.62 9.44
CA LEU A 86 4.06 -6.64 10.90
C LEU A 86 3.79 -8.04 11.46
N ASP A 87 2.92 -8.83 10.82
CA ASP A 87 2.63 -10.20 11.25
C ASP A 87 3.87 -11.09 11.12
N GLU A 88 4.59 -10.99 10.00
CA GLU A 88 5.84 -11.70 9.79
C GLU A 88 6.94 -11.22 10.74
N ALA A 89 7.10 -9.90 10.92
CA ALA A 89 8.09 -9.33 11.82
C ALA A 89 7.87 -9.74 13.30
N ARG A 90 6.61 -9.70 13.76
CA ARG A 90 6.23 -10.16 15.11
C ARG A 90 6.53 -11.64 15.31
N ARG A 91 6.34 -12.48 14.29
CA ARG A 91 6.66 -13.91 14.35
C ARG A 91 8.15 -14.16 14.52
N MET A 92 9.00 -13.32 13.91
CA MET A 92 10.45 -13.45 14.02
C MET A 92 11.03 -12.99 15.37
N LYS A 93 10.31 -12.17 16.15
CA LYS A 93 10.74 -11.65 17.46
C LYS A 93 12.13 -11.00 17.45
N ARG A 94 12.47 -10.32 16.36
CA ARG A 94 13.74 -9.60 16.18
C ARG A 94 13.50 -8.32 15.40
N ALA A 95 14.49 -7.43 15.37
CA ALA A 95 14.43 -6.26 14.52
C ALA A 95 14.33 -6.67 13.05
N CYS A 96 13.35 -6.09 12.36
CA CYS A 96 13.01 -6.41 10.99
C CYS A 96 12.94 -5.16 10.13
N ARG A 97 13.34 -5.28 8.86
CA ARG A 97 13.17 -4.26 7.83
C ARG A 97 12.35 -4.82 6.69
N ALA A 98 11.36 -4.08 6.21
CA ALA A 98 10.56 -4.51 5.08
C ALA A 98 11.41 -4.56 3.81
N ALA A 99 11.12 -5.53 2.96
CA ALA A 99 11.77 -5.70 1.66
C ALA A 99 10.76 -6.25 0.65
N PHE A 100 11.08 -6.15 -0.64
CA PHE A 100 10.34 -6.87 -1.68
C PHE A 100 11.28 -7.62 -2.65
N PRO A 101 10.78 -8.69 -3.31
CA PRO A 101 11.57 -9.45 -4.27
C PRO A 101 11.95 -8.61 -5.50
N ALA A 102 13.21 -8.69 -5.96
CA ALA A 102 13.65 -7.92 -7.13
C ALA A 102 13.01 -8.39 -8.46
N ASP A 103 12.53 -9.63 -8.51
CA ASP A 103 11.86 -10.25 -9.65
C ASP A 103 10.34 -10.07 -9.63
N ASP A 104 9.80 -9.41 -8.61
CA ASP A 104 8.38 -9.10 -8.50
C ASP A 104 7.91 -8.19 -9.65
N LYS A 105 6.93 -8.67 -10.42
CA LYS A 105 6.46 -7.98 -11.64
C LYS A 105 5.87 -6.59 -11.36
N ALA A 106 5.13 -6.41 -10.27
CA ALA A 106 4.50 -5.12 -9.98
C ALA A 106 5.56 -4.11 -9.51
N PHE A 107 6.41 -4.51 -8.56
CA PHE A 107 7.45 -3.59 -8.08
C PHE A 107 8.48 -3.27 -9.16
N ARG A 108 8.84 -4.23 -10.01
CA ARG A 108 9.73 -4.00 -11.15
C ARG A 108 9.15 -3.06 -12.20
N THR A 109 7.83 -3.13 -12.43
CA THR A 109 7.17 -2.28 -13.42
C THR A 109 6.94 -0.86 -12.89
N TYR A 110 6.51 -0.72 -11.64
CA TYR A 110 5.98 0.57 -11.14
C TYR A 110 6.87 1.25 -10.09
N THR A 111 7.59 0.49 -9.26
CA THR A 111 8.37 1.05 -8.15
C THR A 111 9.83 1.27 -8.55
N LEU A 112 10.49 0.27 -9.12
CA LEU A 112 11.93 0.31 -9.37
C LEU A 112 12.41 1.36 -10.39
N PRO A 113 11.74 1.62 -11.52
CA PRO A 113 12.32 2.45 -12.59
C PRO A 113 12.59 3.91 -12.21
N LEU A 114 11.84 4.46 -11.27
CA LEU A 114 11.89 5.87 -10.89
C LEU A 114 12.32 6.11 -9.44
N THR A 115 12.69 5.03 -8.74
CA THR A 115 13.12 5.10 -7.34
C THR A 115 14.64 5.10 -7.24
N THR A 116 15.19 6.00 -6.43
CA THR A 116 16.62 6.20 -6.25
C THR A 116 17.12 5.77 -4.88
N HIS A 117 16.26 5.77 -3.85
CA HIS A 117 16.66 5.53 -2.45
C HIS A 117 16.56 4.07 -1.98
N LEU A 118 16.12 3.14 -2.84
CA LEU A 118 16.02 1.74 -2.47
C LEU A 118 17.40 1.05 -2.44
N GLU A 119 17.64 0.34 -1.35
CA GLU A 119 18.88 -0.37 -1.12
C GLU A 119 18.78 -1.82 -1.60
N LYS A 120 19.75 -2.26 -2.39
CA LYS A 120 19.83 -3.64 -2.89
C LYS A 120 20.44 -4.52 -1.80
N ALA A 121 19.79 -5.64 -1.50
CA ALA A 121 20.28 -6.65 -0.58
C ALA A 121 20.02 -8.06 -1.11
N ARG A 122 20.35 -9.08 -0.30
CA ARG A 122 20.01 -10.47 -0.56
C ARG A 122 19.22 -11.03 0.61
N ASP A 123 18.26 -11.91 0.31
CA ASP A 123 17.55 -12.67 1.34
C ASP A 123 18.45 -13.79 1.93
N ALA A 124 17.91 -14.58 2.86
CA ALA A 124 18.62 -15.70 3.48
C ALA A 124 18.99 -16.82 2.49
N GLN A 125 18.31 -16.88 1.34
CA GLN A 125 18.49 -17.83 0.26
C GLN A 125 19.44 -17.31 -0.83
N GLY A 126 19.91 -16.05 -0.71
CA GLY A 126 20.78 -15.40 -1.68
C GLY A 126 20.05 -14.72 -2.84
N SER A 127 18.71 -14.70 -2.87
CA SER A 127 17.91 -14.05 -3.91
C SER A 127 17.99 -12.52 -3.79
N PRO A 128 18.02 -11.78 -4.90
CA PRO A 128 18.06 -10.32 -4.88
C PRO A 128 16.75 -9.73 -4.35
N ILE A 129 16.87 -8.80 -3.39
CA ILE A 129 15.75 -8.08 -2.79
C ILE A 129 16.05 -6.58 -2.72
N TYR A 130 15.01 -5.77 -2.61
CA TYR A 130 15.12 -4.34 -2.34
C TYR A 130 14.56 -4.03 -0.96
N LEU A 131 15.37 -3.36 -0.14
CA LEU A 131 14.99 -2.95 1.21
C LEU A 131 14.21 -1.64 1.16
N ILE A 132 13.12 -1.59 1.91
CA ILE A 132 12.23 -0.44 2.02
C ILE A 132 12.51 0.26 3.35
N ASP A 133 12.26 1.57 3.38
CA ASP A 133 12.37 2.39 4.59
C ASP A 133 11.17 2.22 5.53
N LEU A 134 10.98 0.99 6.00
CA LEU A 134 10.01 0.57 7.01
C LEU A 134 10.64 -0.50 7.92
N TRP A 135 10.62 -0.26 9.23
CA TRP A 135 11.25 -1.11 10.24
C TRP A 135 10.28 -1.43 11.37
N TYR A 136 10.44 -2.63 11.91
CA TYR A 136 9.84 -3.07 13.16
C TYR A 136 10.96 -3.42 14.14
N LEU A 137 11.02 -2.71 15.26
CA LEU A 137 12.09 -2.77 16.25
C LEU A 137 11.47 -3.22 17.59
N PRO A 138 11.40 -4.52 17.91
CA PRO A 138 10.72 -4.97 19.13
C PRO A 138 11.45 -4.56 20.41
N ASP A 139 12.78 -4.46 20.38
CA ASP A 139 13.64 -4.20 21.53
C ASP A 139 14.56 -2.98 21.32
N GLY A 140 14.14 -2.02 20.48
CA GLY A 140 14.92 -0.84 20.12
C GLY A 140 15.87 -1.06 18.95
N PHE A 141 16.88 -0.19 18.83
CA PHE A 141 17.81 -0.19 17.70
C PHE A 141 18.63 -1.48 17.59
N ASP A 142 18.61 -2.06 16.39
CA ASP A 142 19.48 -3.15 15.98
C ASP A 142 20.27 -2.69 14.73
N PRO A 143 21.61 -2.82 14.72
CA PRO A 143 22.42 -2.43 13.57
C PRO A 143 22.18 -3.29 12.32
N ASN A 144 21.70 -4.52 12.47
CA ASN A 144 21.51 -5.49 11.39
C ASN A 144 20.07 -6.05 11.40
N PRO A 145 19.05 -5.22 11.13
CA PRO A 145 17.66 -5.68 11.09
C PRO A 145 17.48 -6.72 10.00
N THR A 146 16.78 -7.80 10.30
CA THR A 146 16.56 -8.88 9.34
C THR A 146 15.54 -8.46 8.27
N PRO A 147 15.83 -8.64 6.97
CA PRO A 147 14.85 -8.39 5.92
C PRO A 147 13.62 -9.31 6.05
N VAL A 148 12.44 -8.72 5.96
CA VAL A 148 11.15 -9.42 5.80
C VAL A 148 10.66 -9.15 4.39
N VAL A 149 10.68 -10.19 3.56
CA VAL A 149 10.27 -10.09 2.15
C VAL A 149 8.76 -10.12 2.07
N VAL A 150 8.18 -9.04 1.54
CA VAL A 150 6.74 -8.87 1.29
C VAL A 150 6.50 -8.98 -0.21
N PRO A 151 6.07 -10.15 -0.73
CA PRO A 151 5.73 -10.29 -2.13
C PRO A 151 4.45 -9.51 -2.43
N SER A 152 4.37 -8.92 -3.63
CA SER A 152 3.17 -8.20 -4.04
C SER A 152 1.99 -9.14 -4.29
N ASP A 153 2.24 -10.41 -4.61
CA ASP A 153 1.28 -11.36 -5.17
C ASP A 153 0.48 -10.76 -6.34
N ALA A 154 1.16 -9.97 -7.19
CA ALA A 154 0.52 -9.19 -8.23
C ALA A 154 -0.26 -10.04 -9.23
N LYS A 155 -1.41 -9.51 -9.63
CA LYS A 155 -2.28 -10.12 -10.64
C LYS A 155 -2.25 -9.30 -11.91
N GLU A 156 -2.06 -9.98 -13.01
CA GLU A 156 -2.15 -9.38 -14.33
C GLU A 156 -3.63 -9.16 -14.68
N LYS A 157 -3.98 -7.90 -14.96
CA LYS A 157 -5.33 -7.48 -15.35
C LYS A 157 -5.24 -6.56 -16.56
N GLY A 158 -5.87 -6.95 -17.66
CA GLY A 158 -5.94 -6.16 -18.88
C GLY A 158 -6.96 -5.02 -18.79
N PHE A 159 -6.81 -4.01 -19.65
CA PHE A 159 -7.91 -3.10 -19.93
C PHE A 159 -9.07 -3.86 -20.56
N TYR A 160 -10.30 -3.50 -20.17
CA TYR A 160 -11.51 -4.05 -20.80
C TYR A 160 -11.57 -3.57 -22.25
N SER A 161 -11.52 -4.53 -23.20
CA SER A 161 -11.75 -4.35 -24.64
C SER A 161 -11.06 -3.12 -25.24
N VAL A 162 -9.73 -3.16 -25.33
CA VAL A 162 -9.00 -2.20 -26.16
C VAL A 162 -9.19 -2.61 -27.62
N PRO A 163 -9.73 -1.73 -28.49
CA PRO A 163 -9.83 -2.04 -29.91
C PRO A 163 -8.46 -2.37 -30.49
N ASP A 164 -8.38 -3.40 -31.34
CA ASP A 164 -7.11 -3.90 -31.89
C ASP A 164 -6.26 -2.83 -32.60
N PHE A 165 -6.89 -1.75 -33.09
CA PHE A 165 -6.18 -0.64 -33.72
C PHE A 165 -5.38 0.23 -32.72
N MET A 166 -5.65 0.15 -31.42
CA MET A 166 -4.89 0.83 -30.36
C MET A 166 -3.80 -0.06 -29.74
N SER A 167 -3.82 -1.38 -29.96
CA SER A 167 -2.84 -2.34 -29.41
C SER A 167 -1.72 -2.71 -30.40
N MET A 168 -1.74 -2.13 -31.62
CA MET A 168 -1.03 -2.62 -32.82
C MET A 168 0.50 -2.83 -32.70
N GLU A 169 1.17 -2.42 -31.62
CA GLU A 169 2.60 -2.68 -31.41
C GLU A 169 3.01 -3.11 -29.98
N GLN A 170 2.13 -3.08 -28.97
CA GLN A 170 2.52 -3.22 -27.55
C GLN A 170 1.95 -4.44 -26.81
N GLY A 171 1.30 -5.37 -27.52
CA GLY A 171 0.66 -6.53 -26.90
C GLY A 171 -0.56 -6.15 -26.06
N ASP A 172 -1.05 -7.08 -25.24
CA ASP A 172 -2.16 -6.79 -24.32
C ASP A 172 -1.73 -5.67 -23.36
N LEU A 173 -2.48 -4.58 -23.32
CA LEU A 173 -2.29 -3.52 -22.32
C LEU A 173 -2.70 -4.07 -20.96
N THR A 174 -1.75 -4.65 -20.24
CA THR A 174 -1.97 -5.25 -18.92
C THR A 174 -1.29 -4.44 -17.82
N HIS A 175 -1.96 -4.39 -16.67
CA HIS A 175 -1.41 -3.87 -15.44
C HIS A 175 -1.15 -5.01 -14.46
N PHE A 176 -0.05 -4.93 -13.71
CA PHE A 176 0.23 -5.83 -12.59
C PHE A 176 -0.30 -5.21 -11.30
N LEU A 177 -1.49 -5.62 -10.85
CA LEU A 177 -2.13 -5.09 -9.66
C LEU A 177 -1.62 -5.82 -8.40
N PRO A 178 -0.82 -5.17 -7.53
CA PRO A 178 -0.25 -5.82 -6.36
C PRO A 178 -1.28 -6.08 -5.26
N MET A 179 -1.42 -7.32 -4.81
CA MET A 179 -2.26 -7.65 -3.64
C MET A 179 -1.69 -7.16 -2.30
N ARG A 180 -0.42 -6.72 -2.29
CA ARG A 180 0.23 -5.96 -1.20
C ARG A 180 1.09 -4.87 -1.82
N ALA A 181 0.78 -3.60 -1.56
CA ALA A 181 1.34 -2.50 -2.33
C ALA A 181 2.18 -1.55 -1.47
N ALA A 182 3.35 -1.18 -1.99
CA ALA A 182 4.22 -0.15 -1.42
C ALA A 182 5.05 0.55 -2.51
N VAL A 183 5.32 1.84 -2.34
CA VAL A 183 6.12 2.67 -3.26
C VAL A 183 6.72 3.88 -2.52
N SER A 184 7.99 4.18 -2.81
CA SER A 184 8.66 5.42 -2.38
C SER A 184 8.23 6.55 -3.31
N ILE A 185 7.57 7.59 -2.79
CA ILE A 185 7.05 8.69 -3.61
C ILE A 185 8.16 9.70 -3.89
N GLU A 186 8.91 9.45 -4.98
CA GLU A 186 10.02 10.33 -5.42
C GLU A 186 9.70 11.11 -6.72
N SER A 187 8.56 10.82 -7.35
CA SER A 187 8.16 11.38 -8.64
C SER A 187 6.64 11.45 -8.71
N TRP A 188 6.08 12.39 -9.48
CA TRP A 188 4.64 12.47 -9.70
C TRP A 188 4.06 11.18 -10.30
N VAL A 189 4.87 10.42 -11.04
CA VAL A 189 4.45 9.12 -11.59
C VAL A 189 4.15 8.13 -10.46
N HIS A 190 4.89 8.17 -9.36
CA HIS A 190 4.59 7.35 -8.18
C HIS A 190 3.28 7.77 -7.51
N VAL A 191 2.93 9.06 -7.51
CA VAL A 191 1.62 9.54 -7.01
C VAL A 191 0.48 8.94 -7.84
N TYR A 192 0.65 8.91 -9.17
CA TYR A 192 -0.29 8.24 -10.06
C TYR A 192 -0.40 6.74 -9.77
N PHE A 193 0.72 6.03 -9.64
CA PHE A 193 0.72 4.60 -9.32
C PHE A 193 0.07 4.30 -7.97
N ALA A 194 0.42 5.04 -6.92
CA ALA A 194 -0.16 4.88 -5.59
C ALA A 194 -1.67 5.16 -5.56
N SER A 195 -2.13 6.20 -6.27
CA SER A 195 -3.55 6.59 -6.27
C SER A 195 -4.44 5.68 -7.13
N VAL A 196 -3.95 5.33 -8.31
CA VAL A 196 -4.75 4.65 -9.34
C VAL A 196 -4.48 3.15 -9.35
N ILE A 197 -3.24 2.73 -9.66
CA ILE A 197 -2.91 1.32 -9.87
C ILE A 197 -2.93 0.57 -8.53
N PHE A 198 -2.11 1.00 -7.57
CA PHE A 198 -1.95 0.37 -6.26
C PHE A 198 -3.12 0.69 -5.32
N GLY A 199 -3.78 1.82 -5.54
CA GLY A 199 -4.96 2.23 -4.77
C GLY A 199 -6.24 1.69 -5.37
N THR A 200 -6.79 2.42 -6.34
CA THR A 200 -8.16 2.17 -6.82
C THR A 200 -8.32 0.82 -7.53
N PHE A 201 -7.46 0.51 -8.50
CA PHE A 201 -7.57 -0.70 -9.30
C PHE A 201 -7.27 -1.95 -8.48
N THR A 202 -6.23 -1.90 -7.67
CA THR A 202 -5.88 -2.99 -6.76
C THR A 202 -7.01 -3.30 -5.77
N ARG A 203 -7.63 -2.29 -5.14
CA ARG A 203 -8.79 -2.53 -4.26
C ARG A 203 -9.96 -3.19 -4.99
N ALA A 204 -10.21 -2.78 -6.24
CA ALA A 204 -11.24 -3.41 -7.07
C ALA A 204 -10.88 -4.88 -7.37
N SER A 205 -9.62 -5.17 -7.74
CA SER A 205 -9.15 -6.54 -7.94
C SER A 205 -9.31 -7.41 -6.69
N ARG A 206 -8.99 -6.89 -5.49
CA ARG A 206 -9.20 -7.62 -4.22
C ARG A 206 -10.68 -7.90 -3.97
N PHE A 207 -11.56 -6.97 -4.31
CA PHE A 207 -13.01 -7.16 -4.21
C PHE A 207 -13.48 -8.27 -5.16
N ASP A 208 -13.07 -8.22 -6.43
CA ASP A 208 -13.40 -9.24 -7.43
C ASP A 208 -12.93 -10.62 -7.00
N ASP A 209 -11.71 -10.72 -6.49
CA ASP A 209 -11.16 -11.97 -5.95
C ASP A 209 -11.96 -12.48 -4.76
N ARG A 210 -12.42 -11.57 -3.89
CA ARG A 210 -13.25 -11.94 -2.74
C ARG A 210 -14.60 -12.49 -3.19
N VAL A 211 -15.23 -11.86 -4.18
CA VAL A 211 -16.49 -12.34 -4.79
C VAL A 211 -16.28 -13.71 -5.47
N ALA A 212 -15.20 -13.88 -6.22
CA ALA A 212 -14.93 -15.13 -6.92
C ALA A 212 -14.66 -16.31 -5.96
N ASN A 213 -13.98 -16.07 -4.84
CA ASN A 213 -13.50 -17.15 -3.96
C ASN A 213 -14.37 -17.41 -2.73
N HIS A 214 -15.26 -16.49 -2.31
CA HIS A 214 -16.03 -16.62 -1.07
C HIS A 214 -17.53 -16.78 -1.33
N ASN A 215 -18.00 -18.03 -1.40
CA ASN A 215 -19.42 -18.37 -1.62
C ASN A 215 -20.38 -17.65 -0.66
N PHE A 216 -20.01 -17.53 0.62
CA PHE A 216 -20.83 -16.81 1.60
C PHE A 216 -20.92 -15.30 1.32
N PHE A 217 -19.82 -14.69 0.85
CA PHE A 217 -19.82 -13.28 0.48
C PHE A 217 -20.71 -13.03 -0.75
N SER A 218 -20.61 -13.91 -1.76
CA SER A 218 -21.45 -13.85 -2.97
C SER A 218 -22.92 -14.08 -2.66
N LEU A 219 -23.25 -14.99 -1.74
CA LEU A 219 -24.61 -15.18 -1.27
C LEU A 219 -25.13 -13.95 -0.52
N ARG A 220 -24.31 -13.33 0.33
CA ARG A 220 -24.65 -12.07 1.02
C ARG A 220 -24.88 -10.93 0.03
N LEU A 221 -24.06 -10.84 -1.02
CA LEU A 221 -24.20 -9.86 -2.10
C LEU A 221 -25.52 -10.04 -2.86
N LEU A 222 -25.84 -11.29 -3.24
CA LEU A 222 -27.10 -11.64 -3.89
C LEU A 222 -28.31 -11.32 -3.00
N TRP A 223 -28.27 -11.72 -1.73
CA TRP A 223 -29.35 -11.46 -0.78
C TRP A 223 -29.62 -9.97 -0.61
N ARG A 224 -28.55 -9.16 -0.51
CA ARG A 224 -28.67 -7.69 -0.42
C ARG A 224 -29.30 -7.11 -1.69
N ALA A 225 -28.90 -7.61 -2.86
CA ALA A 225 -29.44 -7.19 -4.15
C ALA A 225 -30.95 -7.50 -4.28
N ILE A 226 -31.39 -8.67 -3.81
CA ILE A 226 -32.82 -9.05 -3.77
C ILE A 226 -33.60 -8.11 -2.86
N LEU A 227 -33.12 -7.86 -1.63
CA LEU A 227 -33.78 -6.97 -0.68
C LEU A 227 -33.87 -5.52 -1.18
N GLU A 228 -32.84 -5.04 -1.89
CA GLU A 228 -32.83 -3.70 -2.47
C GLU A 228 -33.54 -3.62 -3.83
N MET A 229 -33.94 -4.74 -4.41
CA MET A 229 -34.46 -4.86 -5.78
C MET A 229 -33.54 -4.19 -6.81
N LYS A 230 -32.23 -4.40 -6.67
CA LYS A 230 -31.19 -3.86 -7.57
C LYS A 230 -30.40 -4.97 -8.23
N GLN A 231 -29.74 -4.64 -9.34
CA GLN A 231 -28.72 -5.50 -9.94
C GLN A 231 -27.58 -5.74 -8.93
N VAL A 232 -26.98 -6.94 -8.95
CA VAL A 232 -26.05 -7.43 -7.91
C VAL A 232 -24.90 -6.45 -7.65
N LEU A 233 -24.28 -5.94 -8.72
CA LEU A 233 -23.17 -4.98 -8.65
C LEU A 233 -23.61 -3.54 -8.33
N SER A 234 -24.92 -3.27 -8.33
CA SER A 234 -25.52 -1.98 -7.97
C SER A 234 -26.04 -1.94 -6.52
N SER A 235 -25.93 -3.05 -5.78
CA SER A 235 -26.37 -3.15 -4.38
C SER A 235 -25.45 -2.38 -3.43
N SER A 236 -25.95 -1.99 -2.25
CA SER A 236 -25.15 -1.29 -1.21
C SER A 236 -23.94 -2.07 -0.69
N THR A 237 -23.85 -3.36 -1.01
CA THR A 237 -22.68 -4.18 -0.65
C THR A 237 -21.54 -4.01 -1.67
N ALA A 238 -21.85 -3.80 -2.95
CA ALA A 238 -20.87 -3.53 -4.00
C ALA A 238 -20.56 -2.03 -4.13
N VAL A 239 -21.57 -1.17 -4.01
CA VAL A 239 -21.43 0.28 -4.16
C VAL A 239 -21.46 0.97 -2.80
N LYS A 240 -20.44 1.78 -2.53
CA LYS A 240 -20.36 2.62 -1.33
C LYS A 240 -20.23 4.08 -1.71
N VAL A 241 -21.06 4.92 -1.10
CA VAL A 241 -20.93 6.38 -1.18
C VAL A 241 -20.03 6.84 -0.03
N GLY A 242 -18.99 7.59 -0.38
CA GLY A 242 -18.04 8.12 0.60
C GLY A 242 -18.66 9.16 1.53
N ARG A 243 -18.05 9.37 2.69
CA ARG A 243 -18.44 10.45 3.61
C ARG A 243 -18.16 11.81 2.96
N GLY A 244 -19.11 12.73 3.06
CA GLY A 244 -18.99 14.07 2.46
C GLY A 244 -19.21 14.11 0.95
N THR A 245 -19.60 13.00 0.33
CA THR A 245 -19.95 12.96 -1.09
C THR A 245 -21.39 13.41 -1.30
N VAL A 246 -21.59 14.47 -2.07
CA VAL A 246 -22.90 14.90 -2.58
C VAL A 246 -23.00 14.47 -4.03
N ILE A 247 -23.87 13.49 -4.32
CA ILE A 247 -24.15 13.05 -5.68
C ILE A 247 -25.36 13.84 -6.17
N HIS A 248 -25.24 14.52 -7.30
CA HIS A 248 -26.37 15.23 -7.88
C HIS A 248 -27.51 14.24 -8.16
N PRO A 249 -28.78 14.54 -7.83
CA PRO A 249 -29.88 13.58 -7.94
C PRO A 249 -30.10 12.99 -9.34
N THR A 250 -29.60 13.66 -10.38
CA THR A 250 -29.71 13.21 -11.78
C THR A 250 -28.53 12.36 -12.26
N ALA A 251 -27.47 12.20 -11.46
CA ALA A 251 -26.31 11.43 -11.87
C ALA A 251 -26.59 9.92 -11.78
N VAL A 252 -26.35 9.21 -12.88
CA VAL A 252 -26.40 7.75 -12.95
C VAL A 252 -24.99 7.26 -13.23
N ILE A 253 -24.39 6.54 -12.28
CA ILE A 253 -23.05 5.96 -12.41
C ILE A 253 -23.22 4.45 -12.56
N THR A 254 -22.86 3.92 -13.73
CA THR A 254 -22.88 2.50 -14.01
C THR A 254 -21.45 2.01 -14.21
N GLY A 255 -21.12 0.84 -13.63
CA GLY A 255 -19.92 0.11 -14.03
C GLY A 255 -20.05 -0.44 -15.46
N PRO A 256 -18.96 -1.02 -16.02
CA PRO A 256 -19.07 -1.77 -17.26
C PRO A 256 -20.17 -2.84 -17.13
N ALA A 257 -21.05 -2.87 -18.13
CA ALA A 257 -22.17 -3.81 -18.23
C ALA A 257 -21.72 -5.15 -18.83
#